data_AF-A0A8T2E5A6-F1
#
_entry.id   AF-A0A8T2E5A6-F1
#
_cell.length_a   1.000
_cell.length_b   1.000
_cell.length_c   1.000
_cell.angle_alpha   90.00
_cell.angle_beta   90.00
_cell.angle_gamma   90.00
#
_symmetry.space_group_name_H-M   'P 1'
#
loop_
_entity.id
_entity.type
_entity.pdbx_description
1 polymer ?
#
loop_
_entity_poly.entity_id
_entity_poly.type
_entity_poly.pdbx_seq_one_letter_code
_entity_poly.pdbx_strand_id
1 'polypeptide(L)'
;MYGRDPWGGPLEINAADSMTDDDRSRNLQDLDRATPSRPLDETQQSWLLGPKVLKKKKYVDLGCILVSRKIFLWTLGTIVVTALLSGFITLIVKTLPHHHHKEPPPDNYTIALRTALKFFNAQQSGKLPKNIYNVSWRHDSCLQDGKGDPGQCYKDLVGGYYDAGDSIKFNFPMSYAMTMLSWSVIEYSAKYQAAGELEHVKELIKWGTDYFLKTFNSSADNIYVMVEQVGSGVSGRGSELHNDHYCWMRPEDIHYKRTVSQCYSSCSDLAAEMAAALASASIVFKDNRLYSKNLVHGAKTLYRFATTSRNRYSQNGKESSKFYNSSMFEDELLWGGAWLYYATGNVTYLERVTSHHMAEKAGAFGNSPYYGVFSWDNKLPGAQLLLTRMRLFLSPGYPYEDMLSEFHNQTGRVMCSYLPYYKKFNRTNGGLIQLNHGAPQPLQYVANAAFLAALFSDYLEAADTPGWYCGPNFYTTEFLRDFSRSQV
;
A
#
# COMPACT_ATOMS: atom_id res chain seq x y z
N MET A 1 15.27 12.98 16.61
CA MET A 1 14.64 11.63 16.52
C MET A 1 13.13 11.79 16.69
N TYR A 2 12.43 12.05 15.59
CA TYR A 2 10.96 11.93 15.49
C TYR A 2 10.66 10.80 14.50
N GLY A 3 9.60 10.04 14.78
CA GLY A 3 9.46 8.63 14.41
C GLY A 3 9.21 8.33 12.93
N ARG A 4 9.97 7.35 12.42
CA ARG A 4 9.52 6.50 11.32
C ARG A 4 8.47 5.54 11.88
N ASP A 5 7.26 5.57 11.33
CA ASP A 5 6.22 4.57 11.58
C ASP A 5 6.75 3.20 11.13
N PRO A 6 7.02 2.23 12.03
CA PRO A 6 7.53 0.93 11.63
C PRO A 6 6.47 0.10 10.89
N TRP A 7 5.20 0.52 10.90
CA TRP A 7 4.08 -0.29 10.44
C TRP A 7 3.23 0.44 9.40
N GLY A 8 3.67 0.38 8.14
CA GLY A 8 2.81 0.68 6.99
C GLY A 8 2.54 2.17 6.73
N GLY A 9 3.59 2.99 6.72
CA GLY A 9 3.57 4.29 6.04
C GLY A 9 4.22 4.19 4.65
N PRO A 10 3.85 5.06 3.69
CA PRO A 10 4.59 5.18 2.43
C PRO A 10 6.05 5.49 2.73
N LEU A 11 6.97 4.70 2.19
CA LEU A 11 8.39 5.03 2.17
C LEU A 11 8.57 6.15 1.14
N GLU A 12 8.41 7.41 1.55
CA GLU A 12 8.70 8.53 0.67
C GLU A 12 10.21 8.67 0.45
N ILE A 13 10.60 8.44 -0.81
CA ILE A 13 11.85 8.87 -1.43
C ILE A 13 11.63 10.29 -1.94
N ASN A 14 12.06 11.30 -1.17
CA ASN A 14 12.18 12.67 -1.65
C ASN A 14 13.51 12.81 -2.42
N ALA A 15 13.47 12.58 -3.73
CA ALA A 15 14.54 12.99 -4.65
C ALA A 15 14.39 14.49 -5.00
N ALA A 16 14.31 15.34 -3.98
CA ALA A 16 14.27 16.80 -4.13
C ALA A 16 14.63 17.50 -2.81
N ASP A 17 15.74 17.12 -2.17
CA ASP A 17 16.37 17.91 -1.10
C ASP A 17 17.89 17.60 -1.11
N SER A 18 18.57 18.00 -2.18
CA SER A 18 20.03 18.00 -2.23
C SER A 18 20.57 19.20 -2.97
N MET A 19 20.19 20.41 -2.55
CA MET A 19 21.03 21.57 -2.74
C MET A 19 20.95 22.47 -1.51
N THR A 20 22.13 22.87 -1.03
CA THR A 20 22.43 23.80 0.08
C THR A 20 22.35 23.24 1.50
N ASP A 21 23.45 22.65 1.97
CA ASP A 21 24.17 23.20 3.14
C ASP A 21 25.49 22.43 3.36
N ASP A 22 26.54 22.91 2.69
CA ASP A 22 27.93 22.62 3.04
C ASP A 22 28.50 23.92 3.65
N ASP A 23 28.60 23.99 4.98
CA ASP A 23 29.63 24.76 5.69
C ASP A 23 29.45 24.64 7.21
N ARG A 24 30.02 23.58 7.81
CA ARG A 24 30.69 23.71 9.11
C ARG A 24 31.49 22.46 9.44
N SER A 25 32.79 22.55 9.18
CA SER A 25 33.76 21.67 9.80
C SER A 25 34.69 22.46 10.72
N ARG A 26 35.05 21.81 11.83
CA ARG A 26 36.29 21.91 12.61
C ARG A 26 36.27 22.65 13.96
N ASN A 27 36.40 21.78 14.97
CA ASN A 27 37.36 21.81 16.07
C ASN A 27 37.02 22.63 17.32
N LEU A 28 36.71 21.90 18.40
CA LEU A 28 37.11 22.27 19.74
C LEU A 28 37.61 21.01 20.47
N GLN A 29 38.90 21.00 20.80
CA GLN A 29 39.52 20.16 21.83
C GLN A 29 40.36 21.07 22.72
N ASP A 30 40.31 20.78 24.01
CA ASP A 30 40.85 21.50 25.15
C ASP A 30 42.38 21.66 25.16
N LEU A 31 42.88 22.72 25.82
CA LEU A 31 43.90 22.60 26.88
C LEU A 31 44.12 23.93 27.65
N ASP A 32 44.30 23.79 28.97
CA ASP A 32 44.59 24.77 30.02
C ASP A 32 45.86 25.64 29.82
N ARG A 33 45.93 26.79 30.53
CA ARG A 33 46.76 27.02 31.76
C ARG A 33 47.21 28.48 31.99
N ALA A 34 47.04 28.92 33.25
CA ALA A 34 47.84 29.87 34.07
C ALA A 34 47.81 31.41 33.87
N THR A 35 47.39 32.08 34.96
CA THR A 35 47.73 33.44 35.45
C THR A 35 49.15 33.48 36.06
N PRO A 36 49.82 34.65 36.31
CA PRO A 36 49.49 35.52 37.46
C PRO A 36 49.83 37.05 37.41
N SER A 37 49.15 37.81 38.30
CA SER A 37 49.57 38.96 39.17
C SER A 37 50.19 40.31 38.68
N ARG A 38 49.41 41.43 38.86
CA ARG A 38 49.58 42.73 39.62
C ARG A 38 50.94 43.54 39.61
N PRO A 39 51.04 44.82 40.08
CA PRO A 39 50.07 45.94 40.33
C PRO A 39 50.55 47.42 40.03
N LEU A 40 49.61 48.40 40.17
CA LEU A 40 49.59 49.84 40.61
C LEU A 40 50.80 50.84 40.51
N ASP A 41 50.52 52.07 40.01
CA ASP A 41 50.73 53.41 40.65
C ASP A 41 50.03 54.54 39.81
N GLU A 42 49.19 55.44 40.33
CA GLU A 42 49.45 56.83 40.85
C GLU A 42 50.26 57.74 39.89
N THR A 43 50.03 59.03 39.64
CA THR A 43 49.16 60.14 40.12
C THR A 43 49.29 61.33 39.12
N GLN A 44 48.34 62.29 39.20
CA GLN A 44 48.34 63.75 38.88
C GLN A 44 49.60 64.42 38.23
N GLN A 45 49.59 65.46 37.36
CA GLN A 45 48.71 66.62 37.11
C GLN A 45 49.31 67.49 35.95
N SER A 46 48.51 68.39 35.33
CA SER A 46 48.86 69.70 34.67
C SER A 46 48.18 69.87 33.29
N TRP A 47 46.96 70.43 33.17
CA TRP A 47 46.44 71.82 33.22
C TRP A 47 46.27 72.53 31.85
N LEU A 48 45.16 73.29 31.76
CA LEU A 48 44.75 74.35 30.82
C LEU A 48 44.09 73.99 29.47
N LEU A 49 42.76 74.20 29.36
CA LEU A 49 42.11 75.23 28.50
C LEU A 49 40.55 75.14 28.56
N GLY A 50 39.91 76.18 29.12
CA GLY A 50 38.64 76.82 28.67
C GLY A 50 37.29 76.05 28.62
N PRO A 51 36.15 76.70 28.93
CA PRO A 51 34.85 76.03 29.13
C PRO A 51 34.15 75.67 27.82
N LYS A 52 33.57 74.47 27.72
CA LYS A 52 32.62 74.11 26.65
C LYS A 52 31.18 74.10 27.18
N VAL A 53 30.37 74.94 26.53
CA VAL A 53 28.93 75.15 26.69
C VAL A 53 28.15 73.83 26.78
N LEU A 54 27.35 73.65 27.83
CA LEU A 54 26.34 72.59 27.97
C LEU A 54 25.25 72.78 26.92
N LYS A 55 25.27 72.00 25.83
CA LYS A 55 24.13 71.87 24.92
C LYS A 55 23.03 71.05 25.61
N LYS A 56 21.90 71.68 25.95
CA LYS A 56 20.68 71.01 26.42
C LYS A 56 20.27 69.90 25.43
N LYS A 57 20.31 68.63 25.85
CA LYS A 57 19.72 67.52 25.10
C LYS A 57 18.20 67.65 25.20
N LYS A 58 17.50 67.77 24.05
CA LYS A 58 16.03 67.77 23.98
C LYS A 58 15.53 66.32 24.06
N TYR A 59 14.69 66.04 25.05
CA TYR A 59 14.02 64.76 25.24
C TYR A 59 12.54 64.88 24.81
N VAL A 60 11.92 63.76 24.50
CA VAL A 60 10.48 63.66 24.21
C VAL A 60 9.87 62.84 25.34
N ASP A 61 8.83 63.37 25.97
CA ASP A 61 8.11 62.74 27.08
C ASP A 61 6.87 62.01 26.55
N LEU A 62 6.81 60.70 26.77
CA LEU A 62 5.70 59.83 26.38
C LEU A 62 4.88 59.38 27.61
N GLY A 63 4.88 60.17 28.69
CA GLY A 63 4.03 59.98 29.86
C GLY A 63 4.62 59.06 30.93
N CYS A 64 5.27 57.95 30.54
CA CYS A 64 5.95 57.05 31.49
C CYS A 64 7.43 56.78 31.16
N ILE A 65 7.97 57.29 30.04
CA ILE A 65 9.37 57.06 29.62
C ILE A 65 9.92 58.31 28.93
N LEU A 66 11.08 58.79 29.39
CA LEU A 66 11.83 59.92 28.81
C LEU A 66 12.85 59.41 27.79
N VAL A 67 12.56 59.58 26.49
CA VAL A 67 13.41 59.09 25.40
C VAL A 67 14.12 60.25 24.70
N SER A 68 15.40 60.07 24.36
CA SER A 68 16.17 61.04 23.59
C SER A 68 15.50 61.28 22.22
N ARG A 69 15.29 62.55 21.84
CA ARG A 69 14.65 62.92 20.56
C ARG A 69 15.30 62.27 19.34
N LYS A 70 16.62 62.04 19.39
CA LYS A 70 17.34 61.34 18.30
C LYS A 70 16.94 59.87 18.19
N ILE A 71 16.80 59.17 19.32
CA ILE A 71 16.43 57.75 19.35
C ILE A 71 14.98 57.60 18.90
N PHE A 72 14.09 58.46 19.40
CA PHE A 72 12.68 58.45 19.00
C PHE A 72 12.46 58.67 17.50
N LEU A 73 13.20 59.61 16.89
CA LEU A 73 13.14 59.85 15.44
C LEU A 73 13.70 58.67 14.63
N TRP A 74 14.76 58.03 15.11
CA TRP A 74 15.30 56.82 14.46
C TRP A 74 14.33 55.64 14.55
N THR A 75 13.71 55.40 15.71
CA THR A 75 12.71 54.33 15.88
C THR A 75 11.47 54.55 15.03
N LEU A 76 10.98 55.80 14.97
CA LEU A 76 9.85 56.15 14.11
C LEU A 76 10.21 55.98 12.63
N GLY A 77 11.42 56.42 12.24
CA GLY A 77 11.94 56.22 10.89
C GLY A 77 12.02 54.75 10.50
N THR A 78 12.54 53.89 11.38
CA THR A 78 12.60 52.44 11.12
C THR A 78 11.22 51.80 11.00
N ILE A 79 10.24 52.22 11.81
CA ILE A 79 8.86 51.71 11.73
C ILE A 79 8.20 52.10 10.39
N VAL A 80 8.42 53.32 9.93
CA VAL A 80 7.88 53.78 8.64
C VAL A 80 8.53 53.03 7.49
N VAL A 81 9.85 52.81 7.53
CA VAL A 81 10.56 52.06 6.48
C VAL A 81 10.12 50.59 6.43
N THR A 82 9.95 49.93 7.59
CA THR A 82 9.45 48.54 7.62
C THR A 82 8.00 48.44 7.15
N ALA A 83 7.14 49.41 7.49
CA ALA A 83 5.77 49.47 6.99
C ALA A 83 5.70 49.70 5.47
N LEU A 84 6.58 50.54 4.92
CA LEU A 84 6.67 50.75 3.47
C LEU A 84 7.20 49.50 2.75
N LEU A 85 8.20 48.82 3.31
CA LEU A 85 8.72 47.56 2.76
C LEU A 85 7.67 46.45 2.78
N SER A 86 6.92 46.28 3.88
CA SER A 86 5.86 45.28 3.96
C SER A 86 4.69 45.59 3.02
N GLY A 87 4.32 46.87 2.89
CA GLY A 87 3.34 47.35 1.91
C GLY A 87 3.78 47.11 0.47
N PHE A 88 5.06 47.32 0.16
CA PHE A 88 5.62 47.08 -1.16
C PHE A 88 5.66 45.59 -1.51
N ILE A 89 6.04 44.73 -0.57
CA ILE A 89 6.01 43.27 -0.74
C ILE A 89 4.58 42.77 -0.98
N THR A 90 3.60 43.24 -0.20
CA THR A 90 2.20 42.85 -0.38
C THR A 90 1.61 43.36 -1.68
N LEU A 91 2.00 44.55 -2.14
CA LEU A 91 1.64 45.07 -3.46
C LEU A 91 2.20 44.15 -4.56
N ILE A 92 3.49 43.83 -4.51
CA ILE A 92 4.15 42.92 -5.47
C ILE A 92 3.42 41.57 -5.52
N VAL A 93 3.17 40.94 -4.37
CA VAL A 93 2.49 39.64 -4.29
C VAL A 93 1.07 39.70 -4.87
N LYS A 94 0.34 40.81 -4.68
CA LYS A 94 -1.02 40.97 -5.23
C LYS A 94 -1.05 41.37 -6.71
N THR A 95 -0.04 42.07 -7.21
CA THR A 95 0.01 42.54 -8.61
C THR A 95 0.71 41.57 -9.56
N LEU A 96 1.47 40.61 -9.03
CA LEU A 96 2.06 39.53 -9.83
C LEU A 96 0.94 38.64 -10.37
N PRO A 97 0.76 38.56 -11.70
CA PRO A 97 -0.20 37.65 -12.28
C PRO A 97 0.19 36.24 -11.86
N HIS A 98 -0.67 35.59 -11.07
CA HIS A 98 -0.57 34.16 -10.84
C HIS A 98 -0.82 33.49 -12.18
N HIS A 99 0.25 33.21 -12.91
CA HIS A 99 0.19 32.25 -13.99
C HIS A 99 -0.19 30.92 -13.32
N HIS A 100 -1.48 30.59 -13.34
CA HIS A 100 -1.91 29.23 -13.15
C HIS A 100 -1.25 28.43 -14.26
N HIS A 101 -0.11 27.83 -13.96
CA HIS A 101 0.47 26.80 -14.79
C HIS A 101 -0.63 25.76 -14.95
N LYS A 102 -1.15 25.63 -16.18
CA LYS A 102 -2.00 24.49 -16.51
C LYS A 102 -1.17 23.26 -16.21
N GLU A 103 -1.69 22.38 -15.36
CA GLU A 103 -1.03 21.12 -15.09
C GLU A 103 -0.74 20.42 -16.43
N PRO A 104 0.46 19.84 -16.59
CA PRO A 104 0.78 19.09 -17.79
C PRO A 104 -0.26 17.98 -17.97
N PRO A 105 -0.55 17.57 -19.22
CA PRO A 105 -1.42 16.42 -19.45
C PRO A 105 -0.88 15.20 -18.70
N PRO A 106 -1.74 14.32 -18.18
CA PRO A 106 -1.32 13.13 -17.46
C PRO A 106 -0.47 12.24 -18.37
N ASP A 107 0.57 11.63 -17.81
CA ASP A 107 1.38 10.65 -18.53
C ASP A 107 0.58 9.36 -18.84
N ASN A 108 1.15 8.52 -19.71
CA ASN A 108 0.48 7.29 -20.14
C ASN A 108 0.20 6.30 -19.00
N TYR A 109 1.05 6.22 -17.97
CA TYR A 109 0.81 5.37 -16.80
C TYR A 109 -0.33 5.92 -15.95
N THR A 110 -0.40 7.25 -15.79
CA THR A 110 -1.53 7.91 -15.11
C THR A 110 -2.84 7.65 -15.86
N ILE A 111 -2.85 7.72 -17.19
CA ILE A 111 -4.03 7.38 -18.00
C ILE A 111 -4.41 5.90 -17.84
N ALA A 112 -3.43 4.99 -17.89
CA ALA A 112 -3.64 3.56 -17.72
C ALA A 112 -4.19 3.24 -16.31
N LEU A 113 -3.63 3.83 -15.26
CA LEU A 113 -4.06 3.69 -13.88
C LEU A 113 -5.53 4.10 -13.71
N ARG A 114 -5.89 5.30 -14.19
CA ARG A 114 -7.28 5.79 -14.15
C ARG A 114 -8.23 4.83 -14.84
N THR A 115 -7.82 4.29 -15.97
CA THR A 115 -8.62 3.33 -16.74
C THR A 115 -8.75 2.00 -16.01
N ALA A 116 -7.68 1.52 -15.37
CA ALA A 116 -7.69 0.30 -14.58
C ALA A 116 -8.59 0.41 -13.33
N LEU A 117 -8.59 1.55 -12.63
CA LEU A 117 -9.51 1.78 -11.52
C LEU A 117 -10.97 1.89 -12.01
N LYS A 118 -11.18 2.53 -13.17
CA LYS A 118 -12.50 2.58 -13.82
C LYS A 118 -13.05 1.20 -14.19
N PHE A 119 -12.18 0.24 -14.50
CA PHE A 119 -12.60 -1.14 -14.71
C PHE A 119 -13.24 -1.74 -13.44
N PHE A 120 -12.66 -1.53 -12.25
CA PHE A 120 -13.29 -2.00 -11.01
C PHE A 120 -14.64 -1.35 -10.77
N ASN A 121 -14.79 -0.04 -11.00
CA ASN A 121 -16.10 0.61 -10.93
C ASN A 121 -17.13 -0.10 -11.82
N ALA A 122 -16.72 -0.45 -13.05
CA ALA A 122 -17.57 -1.14 -14.02
C ALA A 122 -17.90 -2.59 -13.64
N GLN A 123 -17.24 -3.17 -12.64
CA GLN A 123 -17.51 -4.52 -12.11
C GLN A 123 -18.37 -4.51 -10.83
N GLN A 124 -18.69 -3.36 -10.24
CA GLN A 124 -19.45 -3.31 -8.98
C GLN A 124 -20.84 -3.93 -9.12
N SER A 125 -21.23 -4.80 -8.20
CA SER A 125 -22.55 -5.41 -8.11
C SER A 125 -23.36 -4.76 -6.97
N GLY A 126 -24.69 -4.74 -7.09
CA GLY A 126 -25.57 -4.24 -6.04
C GLY A 126 -26.09 -2.84 -6.29
N LYS A 127 -26.40 -2.11 -5.21
CA LYS A 127 -26.93 -0.75 -5.28
C LYS A 127 -25.80 0.26 -5.45
N LEU A 128 -25.67 0.81 -6.64
CA LEU A 128 -24.55 1.64 -7.04
C LEU A 128 -24.66 3.07 -6.47
N PRO A 129 -23.54 3.71 -6.09
CA PRO A 129 -23.57 5.11 -5.66
C PRO A 129 -23.93 6.02 -6.83
N LYS A 130 -24.55 7.18 -6.55
CA LYS A 130 -24.83 8.18 -7.59
C LYS A 130 -23.50 8.73 -8.12
N ASN A 131 -23.36 8.78 -9.44
CA ASN A 131 -22.14 9.22 -10.14
C ASN A 131 -20.90 8.32 -9.89
N ILE A 132 -21.02 7.01 -10.10
CA ILE A 132 -19.83 6.14 -10.20
C ILE A 132 -18.91 6.70 -11.29
N TYR A 133 -17.78 7.31 -10.92
CA TYR A 133 -16.62 7.71 -11.75
C TYR A 133 -16.81 7.67 -13.29
N ASN A 134 -17.85 8.34 -13.79
CA ASN A 134 -18.25 8.37 -15.20
C ASN A 134 -18.46 7.00 -15.89
N VAL A 135 -19.01 6.00 -15.19
CA VAL A 135 -19.50 4.73 -15.76
C VAL A 135 -21.02 4.80 -15.96
N SER A 136 -21.45 5.57 -16.96
CA SER A 136 -22.87 5.90 -17.20
C SER A 136 -23.75 4.73 -17.64
N TRP A 137 -23.14 3.61 -18.06
CA TRP A 137 -23.84 2.44 -18.59
C TRP A 137 -24.09 1.35 -17.56
N ARG A 138 -23.60 1.49 -16.32
CA ARG A 138 -23.85 0.59 -15.19
C ARG A 138 -24.95 1.14 -14.28
N HIS A 139 -25.82 0.27 -13.79
CA HIS A 139 -26.90 0.62 -12.85
C HIS A 139 -27.05 -0.45 -11.76
N ASP A 140 -27.97 -0.20 -10.82
CA ASP A 140 -28.30 -1.15 -9.75
C ASP A 140 -28.59 -2.55 -10.31
N SER A 141 -27.93 -3.56 -9.77
CA SER A 141 -28.03 -4.94 -10.25
C SER A 141 -28.03 -5.95 -9.10
N CYS A 142 -28.60 -7.14 -9.33
CA CYS A 142 -28.59 -8.27 -8.39
C CYS A 142 -29.00 -7.94 -6.94
N LEU A 143 -30.00 -7.06 -6.76
CA LEU A 143 -30.44 -6.56 -5.44
C LEU A 143 -31.09 -7.62 -4.53
N GLN A 144 -31.24 -8.85 -5.02
CA GLN A 144 -31.78 -10.00 -4.29
C GLN A 144 -30.71 -11.00 -3.84
N ASP A 145 -29.43 -10.73 -4.08
CA ASP A 145 -28.32 -11.59 -3.64
C ASP A 145 -28.41 -11.87 -2.12
N GLY A 146 -28.54 -13.15 -1.76
CA GLY A 146 -28.66 -13.63 -0.37
C GLY A 146 -30.02 -13.40 0.30
N LYS A 147 -31.00 -12.78 -0.38
CA LYS A 147 -32.33 -12.54 0.19
C LYS A 147 -33.27 -13.71 -0.12
N GLY A 148 -33.98 -14.18 0.90
CA GLY A 148 -35.12 -15.08 0.74
C GLY A 148 -34.78 -16.55 0.48
N ASP A 149 -33.50 -16.95 0.53
CA ASP A 149 -33.11 -18.35 0.41
C ASP A 149 -33.30 -19.11 1.75
N PRO A 150 -34.20 -20.10 1.82
CA PRO A 150 -34.44 -20.87 3.04
C PRO A 150 -33.18 -21.65 3.46
N GLY A 151 -32.86 -21.63 4.75
CA GLY A 151 -31.74 -22.40 5.31
C GLY A 151 -30.35 -21.76 5.16
N GLN A 152 -30.25 -20.54 4.62
CA GLN A 152 -28.99 -19.80 4.57
C GLN A 152 -28.76 -18.96 5.83
N CYS A 153 -27.49 -18.91 6.27
CA CYS A 153 -27.09 -18.11 7.43
C CYS A 153 -27.05 -16.60 7.15
N TYR A 154 -27.00 -16.20 5.87
CA TYR A 154 -26.76 -14.82 5.44
C TYR A 154 -27.98 -14.27 4.69
N LYS A 155 -28.39 -13.04 5.03
CA LYS A 155 -29.66 -12.45 4.57
C LYS A 155 -29.51 -11.29 3.60
N ASP A 156 -28.30 -10.72 3.48
CA ASP A 156 -27.98 -9.66 2.53
C ASP A 156 -26.56 -9.86 2.03
N LEU A 157 -26.44 -10.23 0.76
CA LEU A 157 -25.15 -10.36 0.07
C LEU A 157 -25.06 -9.39 -1.10
N VAL A 158 -25.90 -8.35 -1.15
CA VAL A 158 -25.82 -7.30 -2.16
C VAL A 158 -24.51 -6.51 -2.00
N GLY A 159 -23.81 -6.27 -3.10
CA GLY A 159 -22.49 -5.64 -3.12
C GLY A 159 -21.43 -6.53 -3.80
N GLY A 160 -20.17 -6.12 -3.66
CA GLY A 160 -19.01 -6.85 -4.18
C GLY A 160 -18.78 -6.58 -5.66
N TYR A 161 -17.93 -7.41 -6.28
CA TYR A 161 -17.55 -7.30 -7.68
C TYR A 161 -17.99 -8.52 -8.47
N TYR A 162 -18.43 -8.31 -9.70
CA TYR A 162 -18.48 -9.38 -10.68
C TYR A 162 -17.06 -9.75 -11.10
N ASP A 163 -16.83 -11.05 -11.31
CA ASP A 163 -15.50 -11.61 -11.45
C ASP A 163 -14.83 -11.25 -12.79
N ALA A 164 -15.51 -11.50 -13.90
CA ALA A 164 -14.97 -11.29 -15.24
C ALA A 164 -16.02 -10.67 -16.19
N GLY A 165 -16.28 -11.32 -17.33
CA GLY A 165 -17.38 -10.96 -18.23
C GLY A 165 -18.73 -11.54 -17.81
N ASP A 166 -18.73 -12.33 -16.73
CA ASP A 166 -19.92 -12.89 -16.11
C ASP A 166 -20.39 -11.98 -14.96
N SER A 167 -21.50 -12.33 -14.34
CA SER A 167 -22.10 -11.69 -13.17
C SER A 167 -21.99 -12.57 -11.92
N ILE A 168 -21.08 -13.55 -11.91
CA ILE A 168 -20.80 -14.38 -10.73
C ILE A 168 -19.87 -13.60 -9.79
N LYS A 169 -20.09 -13.76 -8.48
CA LYS A 169 -19.19 -13.26 -7.44
C LYS A 169 -18.39 -14.41 -6.88
N PHE A 170 -17.22 -14.65 -7.46
CA PHE A 170 -16.25 -15.59 -6.91
C PHE A 170 -15.42 -14.90 -5.82
N ASN A 171 -15.61 -15.30 -4.56
CA ASN A 171 -14.96 -14.59 -3.46
C ASN A 171 -13.43 -14.82 -3.43
N PHE A 172 -12.93 -15.92 -3.99
CA PHE A 172 -11.50 -16.22 -3.95
C PHE A 172 -10.64 -15.25 -4.80
N PRO A 173 -10.85 -15.14 -6.13
CA PRO A 173 -10.15 -14.13 -6.95
C PRO A 173 -10.52 -12.69 -6.57
N MET A 174 -11.75 -12.43 -6.11
CA MET A 174 -12.12 -11.10 -5.62
C MET A 174 -11.28 -10.70 -4.39
N SER A 175 -11.04 -11.63 -3.48
CA SER A 175 -10.23 -11.37 -2.28
C SER A 175 -8.79 -11.06 -2.67
N TYR A 176 -8.22 -11.86 -3.58
CA TYR A 176 -6.91 -11.60 -4.17
C TYR A 176 -6.81 -10.20 -4.78
N ALA A 177 -7.80 -9.78 -5.59
CA ALA A 177 -7.81 -8.46 -6.19
C ALA A 177 -7.84 -7.33 -5.13
N MET A 178 -8.62 -7.48 -4.06
CA MET A 178 -8.67 -6.49 -2.97
C MET A 178 -7.38 -6.46 -2.15
N THR A 179 -6.74 -7.61 -1.93
CA THR A 179 -5.41 -7.67 -1.30
C THR A 179 -4.38 -6.95 -2.15
N MET A 180 -4.40 -7.16 -3.48
CA MET A 180 -3.46 -6.54 -4.42
C MET A 180 -3.65 -5.01 -4.52
N LEU A 181 -4.90 -4.53 -4.62
CA LEU A 181 -5.18 -3.10 -4.57
C LEU A 181 -4.68 -2.49 -3.25
N SER A 182 -4.98 -3.15 -2.13
CA SER A 182 -4.53 -2.69 -0.81
C SER A 182 -3.00 -2.67 -0.70
N TRP A 183 -2.32 -3.71 -1.18
CA TRP A 183 -0.85 -3.77 -1.20
C TRP A 183 -0.26 -2.63 -2.03
N SER A 184 -0.81 -2.38 -3.23
CA SER A 184 -0.34 -1.29 -4.09
C SER A 184 -0.47 0.09 -3.41
N VAL A 185 -1.56 0.32 -2.66
CA VAL A 185 -1.77 1.58 -1.93
C VAL A 185 -0.82 1.67 -0.73
N ILE A 186 -0.57 0.57 -0.03
CA ILE A 186 0.38 0.54 1.10
C ILE A 186 1.78 0.95 0.65
N GLU A 187 2.24 0.44 -0.49
CA GLU A 187 3.60 0.73 -0.99
C GLU A 187 3.68 2.07 -1.73
N TYR A 188 2.63 2.46 -2.46
CA TYR A 188 2.65 3.60 -3.39
C TYR A 188 1.60 4.68 -3.11
N SER A 189 1.14 4.84 -1.86
CA SER A 189 0.10 5.83 -1.47
C SER A 189 0.37 7.25 -2.03
N ALA A 190 1.60 7.75 -1.91
CA ALA A 190 1.99 9.06 -2.42
C ALA A 190 1.86 9.18 -3.95
N LYS A 191 2.10 8.09 -4.70
CA LYS A 191 1.93 8.08 -6.15
C LYS A 191 0.45 8.10 -6.54
N TYR A 192 -0.40 7.38 -5.82
CA TYR A 192 -1.86 7.49 -5.97
C TYR A 192 -2.35 8.90 -5.64
N GLN A 193 -1.81 9.52 -4.60
CA GLN A 193 -2.14 10.91 -4.23
C GLN A 193 -1.74 11.89 -5.33
N ALA A 194 -0.51 11.76 -5.87
CA ALA A 194 -0.02 12.58 -6.96
C ALA A 194 -0.83 12.41 -8.26
N ALA A 195 -1.33 11.20 -8.52
CA ALA A 195 -2.21 10.92 -9.66
C ALA A 195 -3.66 11.42 -9.44
N GLY A 196 -4.02 11.83 -8.23
CA GLY A 196 -5.38 12.22 -7.84
C GLY A 196 -6.34 11.04 -7.68
N GLU A 197 -5.82 9.81 -7.51
CA GLU A 197 -6.60 8.57 -7.50
C GLU A 197 -6.62 7.87 -6.13
N LEU A 198 -6.02 8.44 -5.09
CA LEU A 198 -5.94 7.80 -3.76
C LEU A 198 -7.31 7.53 -3.14
N GLU A 199 -8.21 8.53 -3.13
CA GLU A 199 -9.55 8.32 -2.58
C GLU A 199 -10.37 7.38 -3.45
N HIS A 200 -10.18 7.41 -4.77
CA HIS A 200 -10.85 6.49 -5.69
C HIS A 200 -10.47 5.03 -5.42
N VAL A 201 -9.18 4.70 -5.37
CA VAL A 201 -8.75 3.34 -5.06
C VAL A 201 -9.17 2.89 -3.67
N LYS A 202 -9.19 3.80 -2.68
CA LYS A 202 -9.74 3.51 -1.34
C LYS A 202 -11.22 3.18 -1.42
N GLU A 203 -12.04 3.93 -2.14
CA GLU A 203 -13.46 3.60 -2.31
C GLU A 203 -13.67 2.23 -2.96
N LEU A 204 -12.84 1.86 -3.95
CA LEU A 204 -12.86 0.54 -4.57
C LEU A 204 -12.53 -0.59 -3.59
N ILE A 205 -11.46 -0.43 -2.80
CA ILE A 205 -11.10 -1.39 -1.75
C ILE A 205 -12.25 -1.51 -0.74
N LYS A 206 -12.77 -0.36 -0.29
CA LYS A 206 -13.87 -0.31 0.68
C LYS A 206 -15.11 -1.06 0.19
N TRP A 207 -15.46 -0.92 -1.09
CA TRP A 207 -16.60 -1.63 -1.68
C TRP A 207 -16.46 -3.15 -1.59
N GLY A 208 -15.27 -3.68 -1.86
CA GLY A 208 -14.97 -5.10 -1.75
C GLY A 208 -14.99 -5.58 -0.30
N THR A 209 -14.33 -4.84 0.61
CA THR A 209 -14.25 -5.23 2.02
C THR A 209 -15.58 -5.08 2.76
N ASP A 210 -16.40 -4.09 2.43
CA ASP A 210 -17.79 -3.98 2.93
C ASP A 210 -18.61 -5.22 2.54
N TYR A 211 -18.44 -5.73 1.32
CA TYR A 211 -19.08 -6.96 0.88
C TYR A 211 -18.53 -8.19 1.61
N PHE A 212 -17.22 -8.33 1.78
CA PHE A 212 -16.63 -9.44 2.53
C PHE A 212 -17.12 -9.51 3.97
N LEU A 213 -17.34 -8.39 4.65
CA LEU A 213 -17.91 -8.40 6.01
C LEU A 213 -19.35 -8.95 6.05
N LYS A 214 -20.05 -9.04 4.92
CA LYS A 214 -21.37 -9.67 4.81
C LYS A 214 -21.33 -11.18 4.55
N THR A 215 -20.19 -11.72 4.10
CA THR A 215 -20.07 -13.13 3.67
C THR A 215 -19.77 -14.09 4.82
N PHE A 216 -19.59 -13.59 6.03
CA PHE A 216 -19.45 -14.38 7.25
C PHE A 216 -20.03 -13.60 8.43
N ASN A 217 -20.17 -14.21 9.61
CA ASN A 217 -20.58 -13.48 10.81
C ASN A 217 -19.40 -12.63 11.31
N SER A 218 -19.24 -11.44 10.74
CA SER A 218 -18.11 -10.55 10.99
C SER A 218 -18.10 -9.90 12.36
N SER A 219 -19.15 -10.10 13.17
CA SER A 219 -19.21 -9.64 14.57
C SER A 219 -18.82 -10.73 15.56
N ALA A 220 -18.58 -11.96 15.09
CA ALA A 220 -18.19 -13.08 15.94
C ALA A 220 -16.67 -13.32 15.90
N ASP A 221 -16.12 -13.78 17.03
CA ASP A 221 -14.71 -14.18 17.13
C ASP A 221 -14.41 -15.52 16.44
N ASN A 222 -15.44 -16.37 16.27
CA ASN A 222 -15.33 -17.66 15.62
C ASN A 222 -16.52 -17.86 14.69
N ILE A 223 -16.26 -18.48 13.54
CA ILE A 223 -17.28 -18.85 12.55
C ILE A 223 -17.11 -20.33 12.19
N TYR A 224 -18.19 -20.93 11.70
CA TYR A 224 -18.24 -22.31 11.20
C TYR A 224 -18.84 -22.37 9.79
N VAL A 225 -19.06 -21.22 9.19
CA VAL A 225 -19.60 -21.08 7.84
C VAL A 225 -19.18 -19.72 7.29
N MET A 226 -18.95 -19.67 5.99
CA MET A 226 -18.77 -18.46 5.19
C MET A 226 -19.31 -18.67 3.78
N VAL A 227 -19.62 -17.59 3.07
CA VAL A 227 -20.04 -17.64 1.66
C VAL A 227 -18.81 -17.77 0.79
N GLU A 228 -18.81 -18.77 -0.10
CA GLU A 228 -17.75 -18.95 -1.10
C GLU A 228 -18.06 -18.24 -2.42
N GLN A 229 -19.35 -18.18 -2.79
CA GLN A 229 -19.77 -17.67 -4.09
C GLN A 229 -21.23 -17.21 -4.09
N VAL A 230 -21.56 -16.22 -4.93
CA VAL A 230 -22.95 -15.87 -5.27
C VAL A 230 -23.13 -15.87 -6.79
N GLY A 231 -24.16 -16.58 -7.27
CA GLY A 231 -24.36 -16.92 -8.68
C GLY A 231 -23.84 -18.33 -8.99
N SER A 232 -24.15 -18.84 -10.17
CA SER A 232 -23.66 -20.12 -10.67
C SER A 232 -23.44 -20.05 -12.18
N GLY A 233 -22.37 -20.65 -12.67
CA GLY A 233 -22.05 -20.81 -14.09
C GLY A 233 -22.22 -22.24 -14.59
N VAL A 234 -22.68 -23.16 -13.74
CA VAL A 234 -22.84 -24.58 -14.12
C VAL A 234 -24.31 -24.91 -14.31
N SER A 235 -24.68 -25.29 -15.53
CA SER A 235 -25.97 -25.93 -15.79
C SER A 235 -25.99 -27.33 -15.15
N GLY A 236 -26.95 -27.59 -14.26
CA GLY A 236 -27.13 -28.91 -13.65
C GLY A 236 -27.43 -29.98 -14.70
N ARG A 237 -27.13 -31.26 -14.40
CA ARG A 237 -27.60 -32.38 -15.23
C ARG A 237 -29.13 -32.43 -15.15
N GLY A 238 -29.82 -31.99 -16.20
CA GLY A 238 -31.27 -32.10 -16.35
C GLY A 238 -32.09 -30.92 -15.86
N SER A 239 -31.51 -29.73 -15.63
CA SER A 239 -32.29 -28.52 -15.38
C SER A 239 -32.08 -27.45 -16.44
N GLU A 240 -33.19 -26.94 -16.97
CA GLU A 240 -33.29 -25.66 -17.70
C GLU A 240 -33.06 -24.47 -16.75
N LEU A 241 -32.03 -24.54 -15.90
CA LEU A 241 -31.70 -23.44 -15.01
C LEU A 241 -30.85 -22.44 -15.79
N HIS A 242 -31.54 -21.45 -16.37
CA HIS A 242 -30.96 -20.17 -16.74
C HIS A 242 -29.99 -19.75 -15.64
N ASN A 243 -28.71 -19.67 -15.99
CA ASN A 243 -27.63 -19.31 -15.10
C ASN A 243 -26.70 -18.32 -15.81
N ASP A 244 -25.65 -17.94 -15.11
CA ASP A 244 -24.81 -16.82 -15.48
C ASP A 244 -24.03 -17.05 -16.78
N HIS A 245 -23.58 -18.28 -17.03
CA HIS A 245 -22.85 -18.62 -18.26
C HIS A 245 -23.78 -19.09 -19.39
N TYR A 246 -25.05 -19.34 -19.08
CA TYR A 246 -26.07 -19.62 -20.09
C TYR A 246 -26.68 -18.33 -20.66
N CYS A 247 -26.87 -17.29 -19.84
CA CYS A 247 -27.55 -16.06 -20.22
C CYS A 247 -26.55 -14.95 -20.58
N TRP A 248 -26.45 -14.58 -21.86
CA TRP A 248 -25.67 -13.41 -22.28
C TRP A 248 -26.50 -12.13 -22.12
N MET A 249 -26.39 -11.47 -20.95
CA MET A 249 -27.19 -10.30 -20.64
C MET A 249 -26.47 -9.32 -19.71
N ARG A 250 -27.03 -8.13 -19.56
CA ARG A 250 -26.54 -7.14 -18.60
C ARG A 250 -26.89 -7.58 -17.18
N PRO A 251 -26.02 -7.33 -16.18
CA PRO A 251 -26.31 -7.68 -14.78
C PRO A 251 -27.60 -7.04 -14.25
N GLU A 252 -27.96 -5.87 -14.77
CA GLU A 252 -29.18 -5.13 -14.44
C GLU A 252 -30.46 -5.86 -14.86
N ASP A 253 -30.38 -6.73 -15.88
CA ASP A 253 -31.53 -7.45 -16.45
C ASP A 253 -31.64 -8.90 -15.91
N ILE A 254 -30.78 -9.29 -14.96
CA ILE A 254 -30.79 -10.65 -14.41
C ILE A 254 -32.08 -10.90 -13.63
N HIS A 255 -32.86 -11.89 -14.09
CA HIS A 255 -34.08 -12.36 -13.43
C HIS A 255 -34.00 -13.82 -12.98
N TYR A 256 -32.97 -14.57 -13.38
CA TYR A 256 -32.77 -15.94 -12.91
C TYR A 256 -32.33 -15.98 -11.44
N LYS A 257 -32.59 -17.11 -10.79
CA LYS A 257 -32.17 -17.32 -9.40
C LYS A 257 -30.65 -17.37 -9.30
N ARG A 258 -30.08 -16.53 -8.44
CA ARG A 258 -28.64 -16.52 -8.13
C ARG A 258 -28.40 -17.23 -6.80
N THR A 259 -27.83 -18.42 -6.88
CA THR A 259 -27.58 -19.28 -5.72
C THR A 259 -26.42 -18.76 -4.87
N VAL A 260 -26.50 -18.92 -3.56
CA VAL A 260 -25.39 -18.66 -2.64
C VAL A 260 -24.76 -20.00 -2.27
N SER A 261 -23.48 -20.17 -2.57
CA SER A 261 -22.71 -21.32 -2.12
C SER A 261 -21.99 -20.98 -0.82
N GLN A 262 -22.04 -21.92 0.14
CA GLN A 262 -21.47 -21.77 1.48
C GLN A 262 -20.43 -22.85 1.73
N CYS A 263 -19.43 -22.50 2.52
CA CYS A 263 -18.40 -23.40 3.01
C CYS A 263 -18.49 -23.48 4.54
N TYR A 264 -18.57 -24.70 5.09
CA TYR A 264 -18.73 -24.94 6.54
C TYR A 264 -17.41 -25.34 7.23
N SER A 265 -16.66 -26.26 6.64
CA SER A 265 -15.46 -26.82 7.26
C SER A 265 -14.35 -27.12 6.26
N SER A 266 -14.43 -26.52 5.07
CA SER A 266 -13.53 -26.85 3.94
C SER A 266 -13.30 -25.69 2.97
N CYS A 267 -12.49 -24.69 3.39
CA CYS A 267 -12.09 -23.55 2.53
C CYS A 267 -10.97 -22.69 3.14
N SER A 268 -9.90 -23.35 3.60
CA SER A 268 -8.75 -22.69 4.24
C SER A 268 -8.09 -21.64 3.37
N ASP A 269 -7.89 -21.95 2.10
CA ASP A 269 -7.37 -21.07 1.05
C ASP A 269 -8.19 -19.78 0.93
N LEU A 270 -9.50 -19.91 0.65
CA LEU A 270 -10.41 -18.77 0.53
C LEU A 270 -10.46 -17.95 1.82
N ALA A 271 -10.60 -18.61 2.97
CA ALA A 271 -10.67 -17.91 4.25
C ALA A 271 -9.37 -17.14 4.56
N ALA A 272 -8.21 -17.72 4.23
CA ALA A 272 -6.93 -17.06 4.43
C ALA A 272 -6.69 -15.91 3.45
N GLU A 273 -7.10 -16.02 2.18
CA GLU A 273 -7.03 -14.91 1.23
C GLU A 273 -8.01 -13.78 1.60
N MET A 274 -9.23 -14.10 2.04
CA MET A 274 -10.15 -13.09 2.57
C MET A 274 -9.59 -12.41 3.83
N ALA A 275 -8.89 -13.16 4.68
CA ALA A 275 -8.20 -12.58 5.83
C ALA A 275 -7.07 -11.63 5.39
N ALA A 276 -6.29 -11.99 4.36
CA ALA A 276 -5.28 -11.13 3.77
C ALA A 276 -5.88 -9.83 3.21
N ALA A 277 -7.01 -9.93 2.51
CA ALA A 277 -7.72 -8.77 1.95
C ALA A 277 -8.18 -7.80 3.05
N LEU A 278 -8.82 -8.32 4.11
CA LEU A 278 -9.27 -7.48 5.23
C LEU A 278 -8.09 -6.93 6.05
N ALA A 279 -7.04 -7.71 6.28
CA ALA A 279 -5.86 -7.28 7.02
C ALA A 279 -5.09 -6.17 6.28
N SER A 280 -4.79 -6.36 5.00
CA SER A 280 -4.13 -5.34 4.17
C SER A 280 -4.99 -4.07 4.05
N ALA A 281 -6.30 -4.19 3.79
CA ALA A 281 -7.20 -3.04 3.75
C ALA A 281 -7.25 -2.29 5.08
N SER A 282 -7.14 -2.98 6.22
CA SER A 282 -7.13 -2.32 7.53
C SER A 282 -5.96 -1.35 7.72
N ILE A 283 -4.83 -1.61 7.04
CA ILE A 283 -3.64 -0.74 7.02
C ILE A 283 -3.93 0.49 6.15
N VAL A 284 -4.54 0.29 4.97
CA VAL A 284 -4.98 1.38 4.08
C VAL A 284 -5.94 2.34 4.79
N PHE A 285 -6.85 1.81 5.61
CA PHE A 285 -7.84 2.59 6.35
C PHE A 285 -7.43 2.94 7.78
N LYS A 286 -6.13 2.95 8.12
CA LYS A 286 -5.66 3.22 9.48
C LYS A 286 -6.18 4.53 10.07
N ASP A 287 -6.41 5.54 9.23
CA ASP A 287 -6.98 6.83 9.63
C ASP A 287 -8.46 6.74 10.04
N ASN A 288 -9.21 5.79 9.47
CA ASN A 288 -10.55 5.43 9.93
C ASN A 288 -10.46 4.30 10.96
N ARG A 289 -10.12 4.66 12.20
CA ARG A 289 -9.85 3.72 13.30
C ARG A 289 -10.98 2.70 13.54
N LEU A 290 -12.25 3.11 13.44
CA LEU A 290 -13.38 2.20 13.67
C LEU A 290 -13.47 1.16 12.55
N TYR A 291 -13.37 1.61 11.30
CA TYR A 291 -13.42 0.72 10.15
C TYR A 291 -12.21 -0.23 10.11
N SER A 292 -10.99 0.30 10.30
CA SER A 292 -9.76 -0.49 10.39
C SER A 292 -9.85 -1.57 11.47
N LYS A 293 -10.34 -1.25 12.67
CA LYS A 293 -10.55 -2.26 13.74
C LYS A 293 -11.55 -3.35 13.35
N ASN A 294 -12.65 -2.99 12.68
CA ASN A 294 -13.63 -3.96 12.19
C ASN A 294 -13.01 -4.90 11.14
N LEU A 295 -12.21 -4.36 10.23
CA LEU A 295 -11.48 -5.14 9.23
C LEU A 295 -10.48 -6.10 9.89
N VAL A 296 -9.67 -5.62 10.84
CA VAL A 296 -8.73 -6.46 11.60
C VAL A 296 -9.47 -7.57 12.35
N HIS A 297 -10.60 -7.28 12.99
CA HIS A 297 -11.39 -8.29 13.68
C HIS A 297 -11.89 -9.36 12.71
N GLY A 298 -12.48 -8.96 11.58
CA GLY A 298 -12.91 -9.89 10.52
C GLY A 298 -11.76 -10.75 9.99
N ALA A 299 -10.59 -10.15 9.74
CA ALA A 299 -9.40 -10.85 9.29
C ALA A 299 -8.95 -11.93 10.30
N LYS A 300 -8.94 -11.61 11.60
CA LYS A 300 -8.60 -12.56 12.67
C LYS A 300 -9.58 -13.73 12.71
N THR A 301 -10.88 -13.45 12.61
CA THR A 301 -11.94 -14.46 12.61
C THR A 301 -11.79 -15.43 11.43
N LEU A 302 -11.60 -14.90 10.21
CA LEU A 302 -11.41 -15.71 9.01
C LEU A 302 -10.13 -16.53 9.05
N TYR A 303 -9.00 -15.94 9.46
CA TYR A 303 -7.74 -16.67 9.53
C TYR A 303 -7.76 -17.79 10.59
N ARG A 304 -8.44 -17.55 11.72
CA ARG A 304 -8.68 -18.60 12.70
C ARG A 304 -9.46 -19.76 12.06
N PHE A 305 -10.54 -19.46 11.36
CA PHE A 305 -11.33 -20.45 10.62
C PHE A 305 -10.50 -21.19 9.55
N ALA A 306 -9.64 -20.48 8.81
CA ALA A 306 -8.75 -21.08 7.83
C ALA A 306 -7.83 -22.13 8.46
N THR A 307 -7.27 -21.83 9.62
CA THR A 307 -6.29 -22.69 10.29
C THR A 307 -6.90 -23.93 10.98
N THR A 308 -8.21 -23.92 11.23
CA THR A 308 -8.94 -25.05 11.83
C THR A 308 -9.53 -26.00 10.77
N SER A 309 -10.00 -25.48 9.63
CA SER A 309 -10.64 -26.27 8.55
C SER A 309 -9.68 -27.18 7.77
N ARG A 310 -8.44 -26.73 7.53
CA ARG A 310 -7.32 -27.40 6.82
C ARG A 310 -7.71 -28.18 5.55
N ASN A 311 -8.53 -27.59 4.70
CA ASN A 311 -8.95 -28.18 3.44
C ASN A 311 -9.16 -27.10 2.37
N ARG A 312 -8.92 -27.44 1.09
CA ARG A 312 -9.19 -26.54 -0.05
C ARG A 312 -10.67 -26.25 -0.20
N TYR A 313 -11.03 -25.04 -0.66
CA TYR A 313 -12.43 -24.68 -0.92
C TYR A 313 -13.00 -25.37 -2.15
N SER A 314 -12.16 -25.63 -3.15
CA SER A 314 -12.51 -26.23 -4.44
C SER A 314 -12.36 -27.76 -4.43
N GLN A 315 -13.06 -28.41 -3.50
CA GLN A 315 -13.11 -29.87 -3.45
C GLN A 315 -13.74 -30.46 -4.73
N ASN A 316 -13.32 -31.67 -5.10
CA ASN A 316 -13.81 -32.35 -6.30
C ASN A 316 -15.35 -32.40 -6.32
N GLY A 317 -15.93 -31.98 -7.43
CA GLY A 317 -17.39 -31.95 -7.62
C GLY A 317 -18.06 -30.64 -7.22
N LYS A 318 -17.36 -29.72 -6.53
CA LYS A 318 -17.85 -28.35 -6.34
C LYS A 318 -17.71 -27.53 -7.63
N GLU A 319 -18.58 -26.56 -7.80
CA GLU A 319 -18.54 -25.64 -8.94
C GLU A 319 -17.23 -24.85 -9.00
N SER A 320 -16.73 -24.36 -7.87
CA SER A 320 -15.47 -23.63 -7.78
C SER A 320 -14.30 -24.38 -8.42
N SER A 321 -14.26 -25.71 -8.34
CA SER A 321 -13.21 -26.53 -8.97
C SER A 321 -13.20 -26.49 -10.51
N LYS A 322 -14.25 -25.98 -11.15
CA LYS A 322 -14.32 -25.84 -12.62
C LYS A 322 -13.84 -24.47 -13.10
N PHE A 323 -13.87 -23.46 -12.24
CA PHE A 323 -13.55 -22.08 -12.59
C PHE A 323 -12.27 -21.62 -11.90
N TYR A 324 -12.28 -21.65 -10.57
CA TYR A 324 -11.20 -21.22 -9.70
C TYR A 324 -10.75 -22.38 -8.82
N ASN A 325 -10.12 -23.38 -9.43
CA ASN A 325 -9.60 -24.50 -8.66
C ASN A 325 -8.35 -24.08 -7.88
N SER A 326 -8.42 -24.17 -6.56
CA SER A 326 -7.29 -24.01 -5.66
C SER A 326 -6.31 -25.18 -5.80
N SER A 327 -5.02 -24.88 -5.89
CA SER A 327 -3.95 -25.89 -5.91
C SER A 327 -3.57 -26.38 -4.50
N MET A 328 -3.50 -25.47 -3.53
CA MET A 328 -3.16 -25.75 -2.13
C MET A 328 -3.70 -24.63 -1.23
N PHE A 329 -3.59 -24.77 0.10
CA PHE A 329 -4.05 -23.72 1.03
C PHE A 329 -2.93 -23.16 1.92
N GLU A 330 -1.76 -23.80 1.91
CA GLU A 330 -0.65 -23.47 2.80
C GLU A 330 0.07 -22.19 2.43
N ASP A 331 0.12 -21.82 1.16
CA ASP A 331 0.64 -20.53 0.72
C ASP A 331 -0.30 -19.37 1.07
N GLU A 332 -1.62 -19.56 1.07
CA GLU A 332 -2.57 -18.56 1.58
C GLU A 332 -2.46 -18.40 3.09
N LEU A 333 -2.22 -19.48 3.85
CA LEU A 333 -1.95 -19.36 5.28
C LEU A 333 -0.68 -18.54 5.53
N LEU A 334 0.36 -18.73 4.72
CA LEU A 334 1.60 -17.95 4.78
C LEU A 334 1.33 -16.47 4.46
N TRP A 335 0.60 -16.22 3.38
CA TRP A 335 0.20 -14.89 2.89
C TRP A 335 -0.70 -14.12 3.87
N GLY A 336 -1.81 -14.72 4.29
CA GLY A 336 -2.75 -14.12 5.22
C GLY A 336 -2.15 -13.91 6.61
N GLY A 337 -1.28 -14.83 7.05
CA GLY A 337 -0.53 -14.67 8.30
C GLY A 337 0.44 -13.48 8.24
N ALA A 338 1.14 -13.30 7.12
CA ALA A 338 2.06 -12.18 6.93
C ALA A 338 1.31 -10.83 6.94
N TRP A 339 0.17 -10.74 6.25
CA TRP A 339 -0.68 -9.54 6.30
C TRP A 339 -1.27 -9.26 7.68
N LEU A 340 -1.70 -10.30 8.40
CA LEU A 340 -2.18 -10.16 9.77
C LEU A 340 -1.08 -9.68 10.72
N TYR A 341 0.16 -10.14 10.54
CA TYR A 341 1.28 -9.60 11.28
C TYR A 341 1.47 -8.11 11.00
N TYR A 342 1.49 -7.69 9.72
CA TYR A 342 1.58 -6.27 9.36
C TYR A 342 0.44 -5.43 9.94
N ALA A 343 -0.78 -5.95 9.96
CA ALA A 343 -1.96 -5.23 10.45
C ALA A 343 -2.04 -5.14 11.98
N THR A 344 -1.39 -6.05 12.72
CA THR A 344 -1.63 -6.21 14.16
C THR A 344 -0.39 -6.15 15.03
N GLY A 345 0.80 -6.37 14.48
CA GLY A 345 2.04 -6.58 15.22
C GLY A 345 2.05 -7.83 16.11
N ASN A 346 1.05 -8.71 16.01
CA ASN A 346 0.96 -9.89 16.86
C ASN A 346 1.96 -10.97 16.42
N VAL A 347 2.99 -11.17 17.24
CA VAL A 347 4.11 -12.09 16.99
C VAL A 347 3.70 -13.53 16.74
N THR A 348 2.55 -13.99 17.24
CA THR A 348 2.07 -15.36 16.96
C THR A 348 1.82 -15.60 15.46
N TYR A 349 1.49 -14.55 14.70
CA TYR A 349 1.41 -14.66 13.24
C TYR A 349 2.79 -14.80 12.61
N LEU A 350 3.77 -14.00 13.06
CA LEU A 350 5.15 -14.07 12.60
C LEU A 350 5.73 -15.47 12.87
N GLU A 351 5.64 -15.97 14.10
CA GLU A 351 6.08 -17.31 14.51
C GLU A 351 5.53 -18.41 13.58
N ARG A 352 4.25 -18.28 13.19
CA ARG A 352 3.61 -19.26 12.31
C ARG A 352 4.17 -19.21 10.89
N VAL A 353 4.27 -18.02 10.30
CA VAL A 353 4.68 -17.85 8.90
C VAL A 353 6.18 -18.03 8.69
N THR A 354 6.98 -17.88 9.75
CA THR A 354 8.42 -18.18 9.74
C THR A 354 8.74 -19.56 10.31
N SER A 355 7.78 -20.48 10.41
CA SER A 355 8.09 -21.85 10.80
C SER A 355 8.58 -22.67 9.60
N HIS A 356 9.65 -23.44 9.78
CA HIS A 356 10.18 -24.33 8.73
C HIS A 356 9.10 -25.26 8.17
N HIS A 357 8.28 -25.84 9.05
CA HIS A 357 7.17 -26.73 8.68
C HIS A 357 6.14 -26.03 7.77
N MET A 358 5.82 -24.77 8.05
CA MET A 358 4.89 -24.02 7.20
C MET A 358 5.50 -23.71 5.83
N ALA A 359 6.77 -23.28 5.81
CA ALA A 359 7.48 -22.99 4.56
C ALA A 359 7.60 -24.22 3.66
N GLU A 360 7.94 -25.38 4.23
CA GLU A 360 8.04 -26.64 3.49
C GLU A 360 6.69 -27.02 2.88
N LYS A 361 5.61 -27.00 3.68
CA LYS A 361 4.27 -27.31 3.19
C LYS A 361 3.76 -26.34 2.14
N ALA A 362 4.10 -25.05 2.25
CA ALA A 362 3.78 -24.04 1.26
C ALA A 362 4.63 -24.17 -0.03
N GLY A 363 5.56 -25.13 -0.10
CA GLY A 363 6.38 -25.36 -1.28
C GLY A 363 7.53 -24.37 -1.45
N ALA A 364 7.94 -23.67 -0.39
CA ALA A 364 8.99 -22.64 -0.43
C ALA A 364 10.35 -23.16 -0.97
N PHE A 365 10.61 -24.46 -0.83
CA PHE A 365 11.83 -25.15 -1.27
C PHE A 365 11.62 -26.08 -2.46
N GLY A 366 10.44 -26.02 -3.09
CA GLY A 366 10.10 -26.85 -4.23
C GLY A 366 10.69 -26.35 -5.55
N ASN A 367 10.70 -27.23 -6.56
CA ASN A 367 11.17 -26.93 -7.92
C ASN A 367 10.04 -26.92 -8.96
N SER A 368 8.81 -26.59 -8.55
CA SER A 368 7.64 -26.55 -9.43
C SER A 368 7.90 -25.69 -10.69
N PRO A 369 7.38 -26.06 -11.87
CA PRO A 369 7.36 -25.18 -13.03
C PRO A 369 6.70 -23.82 -12.74
N TYR A 370 5.73 -23.80 -11.81
CA TYR A 370 5.02 -22.60 -11.36
C TYR A 370 5.66 -21.90 -10.16
N TYR A 371 6.83 -22.38 -9.69
CA TYR A 371 7.60 -21.66 -8.68
C TYR A 371 8.00 -20.29 -9.21
N GLY A 372 7.69 -19.23 -8.45
CA GLY A 372 7.85 -17.84 -8.89
C GLY A 372 6.69 -17.30 -9.73
N VAL A 373 5.60 -18.04 -9.94
CA VAL A 373 4.42 -17.54 -10.67
C VAL A 373 3.34 -17.08 -9.68
N PHE A 374 3.28 -15.78 -9.41
CA PHE A 374 2.32 -15.18 -8.48
C PHE A 374 0.95 -14.96 -9.12
N SER A 375 -0.13 -15.35 -8.43
CA SER A 375 -1.49 -15.27 -8.95
C SER A 375 -2.55 -15.37 -7.85
N TRP A 376 -3.83 -15.34 -8.25
CA TRP A 376 -4.97 -15.60 -7.35
C TRP A 376 -4.95 -17.01 -6.75
N ASP A 377 -4.23 -17.96 -7.33
CA ASP A 377 -4.08 -19.33 -6.82
C ASP A 377 -2.78 -19.47 -6.02
N ASN A 378 -1.63 -19.09 -6.59
CA ASN A 378 -0.32 -19.22 -5.93
C ASN A 378 0.16 -17.88 -5.33
N LYS A 379 0.19 -17.80 -3.99
CA LYS A 379 0.59 -16.61 -3.21
C LYS A 379 2.04 -16.67 -2.74
N LEU A 380 2.69 -17.82 -2.86
CA LEU A 380 4.03 -18.04 -2.30
C LEU A 380 5.04 -16.95 -2.70
N PRO A 381 5.18 -16.53 -3.98
CA PRO A 381 6.16 -15.49 -4.33
C PRO A 381 5.85 -14.13 -3.68
N GLY A 382 4.55 -13.78 -3.55
CA GLY A 382 4.12 -12.57 -2.87
C GLY A 382 4.38 -12.64 -1.36
N ALA A 383 4.08 -13.78 -0.73
CA ALA A 383 4.31 -13.99 0.70
C ALA A 383 5.80 -13.96 1.06
N GLN A 384 6.66 -14.57 0.23
CA GLN A 384 8.11 -14.51 0.37
C GLN A 384 8.62 -13.07 0.25
N LEU A 385 8.09 -12.28 -0.68
CA LEU A 385 8.47 -10.87 -0.84
C LEU A 385 8.03 -10.02 0.36
N LEU A 386 6.84 -10.26 0.92
CA LEU A 386 6.39 -9.59 2.16
C LEU A 386 7.29 -9.95 3.35
N LEU A 387 7.70 -11.20 3.49
CA LEU A 387 8.59 -11.61 4.57
C LEU A 387 10.01 -11.07 4.37
N THR A 388 10.45 -10.96 3.12
CA THR A 388 11.68 -10.28 2.75
C THR A 388 11.64 -8.80 3.15
N ARG A 389 10.52 -8.12 2.89
CA ARG A 389 10.25 -6.76 3.36
C ARG A 389 10.33 -6.65 4.88
N MET A 390 9.72 -7.59 5.62
CA MET A 390 9.83 -7.63 7.09
C MET A 390 11.27 -7.75 7.55
N ARG A 391 12.05 -8.64 6.92
CA ARG A 391 13.47 -8.81 7.23
C ARG A 391 14.25 -7.51 7.06
N LEU A 392 14.06 -6.83 5.94
CA LEU A 392 14.82 -5.64 5.58
C LEU A 392 14.48 -4.42 6.45
N PHE A 393 13.21 -4.25 6.82
CA PHE A 393 12.78 -3.02 7.50
C PHE A 393 12.45 -3.18 8.98
N LEU A 394 12.04 -4.36 9.42
CA LEU A 394 11.65 -4.62 10.81
C LEU A 394 12.75 -5.36 11.58
N SER A 395 13.55 -6.17 10.89
CA SER A 395 14.68 -6.92 11.45
C SER A 395 14.36 -7.60 12.80
N PRO A 396 13.33 -8.47 12.86
CA PRO A 396 12.85 -9.03 14.14
C PRO A 396 13.86 -9.94 14.85
N GLY A 397 14.95 -10.35 14.17
CA GLY A 397 16.05 -11.12 14.76
C GLY A 397 15.69 -12.58 15.08
N TYR A 398 16.44 -13.19 15.99
CA TYR A 398 16.21 -14.58 16.43
C TYR A 398 14.86 -14.72 17.16
N PRO A 399 14.08 -15.79 16.94
CA PRO A 399 14.36 -16.99 16.11
C PRO A 399 13.90 -16.88 14.64
N TYR A 400 13.50 -15.71 14.19
CA TYR A 400 12.85 -15.51 12.89
C TYR A 400 13.83 -15.33 11.74
N GLU A 401 15.02 -14.80 12.02
CA GLU A 401 16.02 -14.41 11.02
C GLU A 401 16.39 -15.54 10.07
N ASP A 402 16.55 -16.78 10.56
CA ASP A 402 16.95 -17.91 9.73
C ASP A 402 15.96 -18.14 8.57
N MET A 403 14.66 -18.15 8.88
CA MET A 403 13.59 -18.36 7.90
C MET A 403 13.33 -17.12 7.05
N LEU A 404 13.44 -15.93 7.63
CA LEU A 404 13.31 -14.68 6.88
C LEU A 404 14.45 -14.51 5.86
N SER A 405 15.68 -14.86 6.24
CA SER A 405 16.85 -14.88 5.35
C SER A 405 16.65 -15.85 4.21
N GLU A 406 16.08 -17.03 4.50
CA GLU A 406 15.76 -18.00 3.48
C GLU A 406 14.68 -17.50 2.51
N PHE A 407 13.60 -16.87 2.98
CA PHE A 407 12.60 -16.25 2.10
C PHE A 407 13.17 -15.10 1.26
N HIS A 408 14.11 -14.32 1.80
CA HIS A 408 14.87 -13.34 1.03
C HIS A 408 15.66 -14.00 -0.10
N ASN A 409 16.37 -15.10 0.18
CA ASN A 409 17.12 -15.84 -0.84
C ASN A 409 16.19 -16.41 -1.93
N GLN A 410 15.05 -16.97 -1.54
CA GLN A 410 14.05 -17.48 -2.49
C GLN A 410 13.44 -16.37 -3.35
N THR A 411 13.13 -15.22 -2.76
CA THR A 411 12.69 -14.03 -3.50
C THR A 411 13.75 -13.62 -4.53
N GLY A 412 15.02 -13.56 -4.13
CA GLY A 412 16.13 -13.31 -5.05
C GLY A 412 16.18 -14.30 -6.21
N ARG A 413 16.00 -15.61 -5.95
CA ARG A 413 15.94 -16.65 -7.00
C ARG A 413 14.77 -16.46 -7.95
N VAL A 414 13.59 -16.07 -7.44
CA VAL A 414 12.43 -15.72 -8.28
C VAL A 414 12.77 -14.53 -9.19
N MET A 415 13.38 -13.47 -8.65
CA MET A 415 13.79 -12.32 -9.46
C MET A 415 14.83 -12.66 -10.52
N CYS A 416 15.79 -13.54 -10.21
CA CYS A 416 16.71 -14.07 -11.20
C CYS A 416 15.98 -14.81 -12.33
N SER A 417 14.95 -15.60 -12.00
CA SER A 417 14.18 -16.33 -12.99
C SER A 417 13.42 -15.45 -13.98
N TYR A 418 13.15 -14.19 -13.61
CA TYR A 418 12.51 -13.18 -14.46
C TYR A 418 13.47 -12.49 -15.44
N LEU A 419 14.78 -12.67 -15.30
CA LEU A 419 15.75 -12.08 -16.22
C LEU A 419 15.91 -12.93 -17.50
N PRO A 420 16.18 -12.30 -18.67
CA PRO A 420 16.22 -12.98 -19.97
C PRO A 420 17.32 -14.04 -20.11
N TYR A 421 18.36 -13.93 -19.29
CA TYR A 421 19.50 -14.87 -19.30
C TYR A 421 19.15 -16.22 -18.67
N TYR A 422 18.11 -16.29 -17.83
CA TYR A 422 17.69 -17.52 -17.17
C TYR A 422 16.56 -18.18 -17.94
N LYS A 423 16.73 -19.47 -18.26
CA LYS A 423 15.80 -20.27 -19.08
C LYS A 423 14.64 -20.87 -18.29
N LYS A 424 14.28 -20.30 -17.12
CA LYS A 424 13.15 -20.79 -16.32
C LYS A 424 11.81 -20.48 -17.00
N PHE A 425 11.68 -19.27 -17.57
CA PHE A 425 10.50 -18.83 -18.31
C PHE A 425 10.87 -18.43 -19.74
N ASN A 426 10.06 -18.87 -20.68
CA ASN A 426 10.19 -18.48 -22.09
C ASN A 426 9.74 -17.03 -22.29
N ARG A 427 10.10 -16.46 -23.44
CA ARG A 427 9.65 -15.13 -23.87
C ARG A 427 9.12 -15.19 -25.29
N THR A 428 8.13 -14.36 -25.58
CA THR A 428 7.69 -14.13 -26.96
C THR A 428 8.77 -13.38 -27.74
N ASN A 429 8.65 -13.35 -29.08
CA ASN A 429 9.55 -12.56 -29.93
C ASN A 429 9.54 -11.06 -29.59
N GLY A 430 8.45 -10.56 -28.99
CA GLY A 430 8.32 -9.18 -28.52
C GLY A 430 8.89 -8.94 -27.11
N GLY A 431 9.48 -9.95 -26.46
CA GLY A 431 10.09 -9.81 -25.14
C GLY A 431 9.18 -10.10 -23.94
N LEU A 432 7.87 -10.30 -24.16
CA LEU A 432 6.91 -10.65 -23.11
C LEU A 432 7.28 -11.98 -22.43
N ILE A 433 7.45 -11.99 -21.11
CA ILE A 433 7.71 -13.21 -20.33
C ILE A 433 6.48 -14.13 -20.28
N GLN A 434 6.67 -15.44 -20.42
CA GLN A 434 5.61 -16.45 -20.48
C GLN A 434 5.56 -17.28 -19.18
N LEU A 435 5.03 -16.69 -18.11
CA LEU A 435 4.88 -17.37 -16.81
C LEU A 435 3.81 -18.47 -16.81
N ASN A 436 2.87 -18.41 -17.74
CA ASN A 436 1.80 -19.39 -17.91
C ASN A 436 2.20 -20.58 -18.81
N HIS A 437 3.49 -20.74 -19.10
CA HIS A 437 4.04 -21.85 -19.90
C HIS A 437 3.37 -22.03 -21.28
N GLY A 438 2.97 -20.92 -21.90
CA GLY A 438 2.34 -20.92 -23.23
C GLY A 438 0.82 -21.16 -23.22
N ALA A 439 0.20 -21.27 -22.05
CA ALA A 439 -1.26 -21.29 -21.92
C ALA A 439 -1.90 -19.94 -22.34
N PRO A 440 -3.24 -19.84 -22.40
CA PRO A 440 -3.93 -18.56 -22.57
C PRO A 440 -3.76 -17.59 -21.38
N GLN A 441 -4.20 -16.34 -21.56
CA GLN A 441 -4.27 -15.29 -20.53
C GLN A 441 -2.92 -14.98 -19.84
N PRO A 442 -1.83 -14.70 -20.59
CA PRO A 442 -0.50 -14.50 -19.99
C PRO A 442 -0.39 -13.18 -19.21
N LEU A 443 -1.12 -12.15 -19.61
CA LEU A 443 -0.87 -10.76 -19.17
C LEU A 443 -1.07 -10.54 -17.67
N GLN A 444 -2.00 -11.25 -17.03
CA GLN A 444 -2.18 -11.15 -15.57
C GLN A 444 -0.92 -11.57 -14.81
N TYR A 445 -0.28 -12.66 -15.24
CA TYR A 445 0.93 -13.17 -14.60
C TYR A 445 2.12 -12.25 -14.87
N VAL A 446 2.16 -11.65 -16.06
CA VAL A 446 3.19 -10.68 -16.43
C VAL A 446 3.09 -9.41 -15.57
N ALA A 447 1.89 -8.84 -15.43
CA ALA A 447 1.67 -7.67 -14.60
C ALA A 447 2.03 -7.95 -13.13
N ASN A 448 1.67 -9.13 -12.62
CA ASN A 448 2.06 -9.57 -11.28
C ASN A 448 3.58 -9.68 -11.10
N ALA A 449 4.27 -10.28 -12.07
CA ALA A 449 5.72 -10.39 -12.04
C ALA A 449 6.41 -9.03 -12.09
N ALA A 450 5.91 -8.12 -12.93
CA ALA A 450 6.39 -6.74 -13.04
C ALA A 450 6.20 -5.98 -11.72
N PHE A 451 5.05 -6.15 -11.05
CA PHE A 451 4.78 -5.55 -9.76
C PHE A 451 5.73 -6.07 -8.66
N LEU A 452 5.90 -7.40 -8.55
CA LEU A 452 6.82 -7.99 -7.56
C LEU A 452 8.28 -7.58 -7.79
N ALA A 453 8.72 -7.51 -9.05
CA ALA A 453 10.08 -7.08 -9.39
C ALA A 453 10.32 -5.60 -9.05
N ALA A 454 9.33 -4.73 -9.31
CA ALA A 454 9.40 -3.32 -8.94
C ALA A 454 9.50 -3.15 -7.42
N LEU A 455 8.64 -3.85 -6.67
CA LEU A 455 8.67 -3.81 -5.21
C LEU A 455 9.98 -4.32 -4.62
N PHE A 456 10.50 -5.45 -5.11
CA PHE A 456 11.78 -5.96 -4.61
C PHE A 456 12.93 -5.00 -4.90
N SER A 457 12.94 -4.39 -6.10
CA SER A 457 13.90 -3.33 -6.43
C SER A 457 13.82 -2.16 -5.46
N ASP A 458 12.61 -1.67 -5.19
CA ASP A 458 12.39 -0.54 -4.30
C ASP A 458 12.75 -0.88 -2.85
N TYR A 459 12.53 -2.12 -2.41
CA TYR A 459 12.95 -2.56 -1.08
C TYR A 459 14.47 -2.63 -0.93
N LEU A 460 15.17 -3.13 -1.94
CA LEU A 460 16.63 -3.16 -1.95
C LEU A 460 17.19 -1.72 -1.91
N GLU A 461 16.66 -0.83 -2.75
CA GLU A 461 17.09 0.58 -2.77
C GLU A 461 16.83 1.27 -1.42
N ALA A 462 15.64 1.09 -0.83
CA ALA A 462 15.30 1.67 0.47
C ALA A 462 16.11 1.06 1.64
N ALA A 463 16.69 -0.12 1.46
CA ALA A 463 17.60 -0.77 2.40
C ALA A 463 19.08 -0.50 2.07
N ASP A 464 19.39 0.51 1.25
CA ASP A 464 20.73 0.88 0.79
C ASP A 464 21.51 -0.31 0.18
N THR A 465 20.79 -1.25 -0.43
CA THR A 465 21.33 -2.45 -1.06
C THR A 465 21.32 -2.26 -2.59
N PRO A 466 22.48 -2.13 -3.25
CA PRO A 466 22.56 -1.70 -4.65
C PRO A 466 22.05 -2.74 -5.67
N GLY A 467 21.76 -3.97 -5.23
CA GLY A 467 21.41 -5.08 -6.11
C GLY A 467 21.40 -6.41 -5.40
N TRP A 468 21.36 -7.50 -6.16
CA TRP A 468 21.39 -8.86 -5.61
C TRP A 468 22.19 -9.80 -6.52
N TYR A 469 22.52 -10.97 -5.99
CA TYR A 469 23.29 -11.98 -6.71
C TYR A 469 22.37 -13.05 -7.30
N CYS A 470 22.62 -13.41 -8.56
CA CYS A 470 22.04 -14.55 -9.22
C CYS A 470 23.13 -15.57 -9.55
N GLY A 471 23.47 -16.40 -8.56
CA GLY A 471 24.65 -17.26 -8.60
C GLY A 471 25.92 -16.41 -8.49
N PRO A 472 26.90 -16.53 -9.41
CA PRO A 472 28.13 -15.75 -9.36
C PRO A 472 27.97 -14.30 -9.87
N ASN A 473 26.84 -13.97 -10.50
CA ASN A 473 26.64 -12.69 -11.18
C ASN A 473 25.87 -11.70 -10.32
N PHE A 474 26.39 -10.48 -10.19
CA PHE A 474 25.72 -9.37 -9.52
C PHE A 474 24.86 -8.58 -10.50
N TYR A 475 23.63 -8.23 -10.09
CA TYR A 475 22.71 -7.39 -10.85
C TYR A 475 22.29 -6.19 -10.00
N THR A 476 22.32 -5.00 -10.57
CA THR A 476 21.81 -3.78 -9.91
C THR A 476 20.29 -3.78 -9.86
N THR A 477 19.71 -3.01 -8.94
CA THR A 477 18.26 -2.79 -8.84
C THR A 477 17.62 -2.34 -10.16
N GLU A 478 18.33 -1.55 -10.98
CA GLU A 478 17.82 -1.08 -12.28
C GLU A 478 17.43 -2.20 -13.25
N PHE A 479 18.06 -3.38 -13.19
CA PHE A 479 17.66 -4.51 -14.02
C PHE A 479 16.21 -4.97 -13.76
N LEU A 480 15.74 -4.87 -12.52
CA LEU A 480 14.35 -5.19 -12.19
C LEU A 480 13.41 -4.07 -12.60
N ARG A 481 13.82 -2.81 -12.46
CA ARG A 481 13.04 -1.67 -12.94
C ARG A 481 12.83 -1.74 -14.45
N ASP A 482 13.88 -2.04 -15.20
CA ASP A 482 13.81 -2.20 -16.65
C ASP A 482 12.99 -3.43 -17.05
N PHE A 483 13.13 -4.54 -16.32
CA PHE A 483 12.23 -5.68 -16.50
C PHE A 483 10.77 -5.25 -16.28
N SER A 484 10.42 -4.64 -15.15
CA SER A 484 9.06 -4.20 -14.85
C SER A 484 8.52 -3.24 -15.91
N ARG A 485 9.30 -2.22 -16.32
CA ARG A 485 8.92 -1.28 -17.39
C ARG A 485 8.71 -1.96 -18.74
N SER A 486 9.48 -3.00 -19.05
CA SER A 486 9.33 -3.72 -20.32
C SER A 486 8.08 -4.61 -20.38
N GLN A 487 7.51 -4.93 -19.22
CA GLN A 487 6.36 -5.84 -19.07
C GLN A 487 5.02 -5.12 -18.90
N VAL A 488 5.03 -3.80 -18.67
CA VAL A 488 3.86 -2.90 -18.54
C VAL A 488 3.81 -1.98 -19.73
#